data_AF-A0A813HA91-F1
#
_entry.id   AF-A0A813HA91-F1
#
_cell.length_a   1.000
_cell.length_b   1.000
_cell.length_c   1.000
_cell.angle_alpha   90.00
_cell.angle_beta   90.00
_cell.angle_gamma   90.00
#
_symmetry.space_group_name_H-M   'P 1'
#
loop_
_entity.id
_entity.type
_entity.pdbx_description
1 polymer ?
#
loop_
_entity_poly.entity_id
_entity_poly.type
_entity_poly.pdbx_seq_one_letter_code
_entity_poly.pdbx_strand_id
1 'polypeptide(L)'
;DLEILKERRLRIEAENRAALLRQRHNEVVQENYFLQQQLRRAEQQKARQPPTREEVVRQLAKFECAPLQECDHQDRASLKKKLLLKWHPDKQPSCTHASLATQVMQELQNRAEWSW
;
A
#
# COMPACT_ATOMS: atom_id res chain seq x y z
N ASP A 1 21.39 -28.43 52.86
CA ASP A 1 21.25 -26.97 53.02
C ASP A 1 21.77 -26.13 51.88
N LEU A 2 23.04 -26.25 51.46
CA LEU A 2 23.62 -25.39 50.39
C LEU A 2 22.94 -25.55 49.02
N GLU A 3 22.50 -26.76 48.70
CA GLU A 3 21.82 -27.08 47.44
C GLU A 3 20.39 -26.50 47.39
N ILE A 4 19.66 -26.57 48.51
CA ILE A 4 18.34 -25.97 48.69
C ILE A 4 18.42 -24.44 48.52
N LEU A 5 19.48 -23.81 49.02
CA LEU A 5 19.69 -22.36 48.85
C LEU A 5 19.99 -21.98 47.40
N LYS A 6 20.79 -22.78 46.68
CA LYS A 6 21.06 -22.57 45.25
C LYS A 6 19.78 -22.71 44.43
N GLU A 7 18.98 -23.73 44.70
CA GLU A 7 17.72 -23.96 44.02
C GLU A 7 16.72 -22.82 44.27
N ARG A 8 16.58 -22.37 45.53
CA ARG A 8 15.75 -21.20 45.85
C ARG A 8 16.18 -19.94 45.10
N ARG A 9 17.50 -19.70 45.01
CA ARG A 9 18.03 -18.54 44.27
C ARG A 9 17.67 -18.61 42.78
N LEU A 10 17.83 -19.78 42.16
CA LEU A 10 17.50 -19.98 40.75
C LEU A 10 16.01 -19.79 40.47
N ARG A 11 15.14 -20.27 41.37
CA ARG A 11 13.69 -20.05 41.27
C ARG A 11 13.34 -18.57 41.34
N ILE A 12 13.91 -17.83 42.29
CA ILE A 12 13.70 -16.38 42.44
C ILE A 12 14.18 -15.62 41.19
N GLU A 13 15.36 -15.97 40.64
CA GLU A 13 15.87 -15.34 39.41
C GLU A 13 14.96 -15.62 38.21
N ALA A 14 14.47 -16.85 38.06
CA ALA A 14 13.55 -17.23 36.99
C ALA A 14 12.20 -16.51 37.12
N GLU A 15 11.65 -16.40 38.33
CA GLU A 15 10.41 -15.67 38.62
C GLU A 15 10.56 -14.17 38.30
N ASN A 16 11.68 -13.56 38.68
CA ASN A 16 11.98 -12.16 38.36
C ASN A 16 12.09 -11.92 36.85
N ARG A 17 12.77 -12.82 36.12
CA ARG A 17 12.86 -12.75 34.66
C ARG A 17 11.48 -12.89 34.00
N ALA A 18 10.67 -13.84 34.46
CA ALA A 18 9.31 -14.04 33.95
C ALA A 18 8.41 -12.82 34.25
N ALA A 19 8.55 -12.21 35.43
CA ALA A 19 7.84 -10.99 35.78
C ALA A 19 8.22 -9.82 34.86
N LEU A 20 9.52 -9.61 34.63
CA LEU A 20 10.00 -8.56 33.73
C LEU A 20 9.52 -8.76 32.29
N LEU A 21 9.55 -10.00 31.79
CA LEU A 21 9.05 -10.33 30.45
C LEU A 21 7.55 -10.08 30.33
N ARG A 22 6.75 -10.45 31.34
CA ARG A 22 5.32 -10.15 31.38
C ARG A 22 5.05 -8.66 31.36
N GLN A 23 5.81 -7.88 32.13
CA GLN A 23 5.68 -6.43 32.15
C GLN A 23 5.96 -5.84 30.76
N ARG A 24 7.10 -6.18 30.15
CA ARG A 24 7.45 -5.69 28.80
C ARG A 24 6.44 -6.12 27.74
N HIS A 25 5.94 -7.36 27.82
CA HIS A 25 4.92 -7.83 26.90
C HIS A 25 3.65 -7.00 27.02
N ASN A 26 3.21 -6.70 28.24
CA ASN A 26 2.03 -5.86 28.46
C ASN A 26 2.21 -4.44 27.91
N GLU A 27 3.39 -3.84 28.09
CA GLU A 27 3.73 -2.52 27.53
C GLU A 27 3.62 -2.53 25.99
N VAL A 28 4.22 -3.54 25.34
CA VAL A 28 4.17 -3.69 23.88
C VAL A 28 2.75 -3.94 23.38
N VAL A 29 1.95 -4.73 24.10
CA VAL A 29 0.55 -4.99 23.75
C VAL A 29 -0.28 -3.72 23.85
N GLN A 30 -0.09 -2.92 24.91
CA GLN A 30 -0.77 -1.64 25.08
C GLN A 30 -0.40 -0.64 23.99
N GLU A 31 0.90 -0.53 23.67
CA GLU A 31 1.38 0.33 22.60
C GLU A 31 0.82 -0.11 21.24
N ASN A 32 0.87 -1.42 20.92
CA ASN A 32 0.30 -1.95 19.68
C ASN A 32 -1.19 -1.67 19.57
N TYR A 33 -1.93 -1.85 20.66
CA TYR A 33 -3.36 -1.55 20.67
C TYR A 33 -3.62 -0.07 20.34
N PHE A 34 -2.84 0.84 20.95
CA PHE A 34 -2.96 2.27 20.70
C PHE A 34 -2.59 2.64 19.26
N LEU A 35 -1.48 2.12 18.74
CA LEU A 35 -1.05 2.33 17.37
C LEU A 35 -2.07 1.81 16.36
N GLN A 36 -2.62 0.61 16.57
CA GLN A 36 -3.68 0.06 15.73
C GLN A 36 -4.96 0.92 15.78
N GLN A 37 -5.29 1.51 16.93
CA GLN A 37 -6.42 2.42 17.01
C GLN A 37 -6.16 3.72 16.24
N GLN A 38 -4.95 4.29 16.33
CA GLN A 38 -4.57 5.47 15.56
C GLN A 38 -4.57 5.20 14.06
N LEU A 39 -3.99 4.09 13.62
CA LEU A 39 -3.99 3.69 12.21
C LEU A 39 -5.41 3.59 11.66
N ARG A 40 -6.32 2.91 12.37
CA ARG A 40 -7.73 2.82 11.96
C ARG A 40 -8.39 4.19 11.82
N ARG A 41 -8.11 5.13 12.74
CA ARG A 41 -8.65 6.50 12.65
C ARG A 41 -8.07 7.25 11.45
N ALA A 42 -6.77 7.17 11.22
CA ALA A 42 -6.11 7.80 10.08
C ALA A 42 -6.63 7.23 8.74
N GLU A 43 -6.81 5.92 8.65
CA GLU A 43 -7.40 5.25 7.47
C GLU A 43 -8.84 5.69 7.23
N GLN A 44 -9.66 5.77 8.28
CA GLN A 44 -11.03 6.28 8.17
C GLN A 44 -11.08 7.74 7.72
N GLN A 45 -10.18 8.58 8.23
CA GLN A 45 -10.05 9.97 7.77
C GLN A 45 -9.65 10.02 6.31
N LYS A 46 -8.66 9.23 5.90
CA LYS A 46 -8.24 9.13 4.50
C LYS A 46 -9.37 8.64 3.58
N ALA A 47 -10.16 7.65 4.01
CA ALA A 47 -11.28 7.12 3.24
C ALA A 47 -12.42 8.13 3.04
N ARG A 48 -12.55 9.13 3.93
CA ARG A 48 -13.50 10.22 3.79
C ARG A 48 -13.01 11.35 2.88
N GLN A 49 -11.71 11.43 2.64
CA GLN A 49 -11.16 12.44 1.74
C GLN A 49 -11.43 12.03 0.30
N PRO A 50 -11.84 12.97 -0.57
CA PRO A 50 -11.93 12.69 -1.99
C PRO A 50 -10.53 12.30 -2.51
N PRO A 51 -10.45 11.38 -3.48
CA PRO A 51 -9.17 10.98 -4.03
C PRO A 51 -8.50 12.20 -4.68
N THR A 52 -7.20 12.29 -4.49
CA THR A 52 -6.36 13.27 -5.18
C THR A 52 -6.38 13.00 -6.68
N ARG A 53 -6.09 14.03 -7.48
CA ARG A 53 -6.02 13.88 -8.94
C ARG A 53 -5.03 12.80 -9.33
N GLU A 54 -3.88 12.75 -8.66
CA GLU A 54 -2.82 11.77 -8.88
C GLU A 54 -3.26 10.34 -8.54
N GLU A 55 -4.10 10.15 -7.52
CA GLU A 55 -4.72 8.85 -7.22
C GLU A 55 -5.70 8.44 -8.31
N VAL A 56 -6.53 9.36 -8.79
CA VAL A 56 -7.47 9.10 -9.89
C VAL A 56 -6.73 8.73 -11.16
N VAL A 57 -5.68 9.46 -11.54
CA VAL A 57 -4.85 9.16 -12.73
C VAL A 57 -4.23 7.78 -12.63
N ARG A 58 -3.63 7.43 -11.48
CA ARG A 58 -3.04 6.10 -11.25
C ARG A 58 -4.07 4.98 -11.34
N GLN A 59 -5.27 5.20 -10.81
CA GLN A 59 -6.37 4.24 -10.89
C GLN A 59 -6.87 4.09 -12.33
N LEU A 60 -7.07 5.18 -13.06
CA LEU A 60 -7.45 5.16 -14.47
C LEU A 60 -6.42 4.38 -15.30
N ALA A 61 -5.14 4.72 -15.18
CA ALA A 61 -4.07 4.00 -15.88
C ALA A 61 -4.06 2.51 -15.52
N LYS A 62 -4.33 2.14 -14.27
CA LYS A 62 -4.47 0.74 -13.84
C LYS A 62 -5.59 0.02 -14.59
N PHE A 63 -6.78 0.59 -14.60
CA PHE A 63 -7.94 -0.05 -15.24
C PHE A 63 -7.77 -0.15 -16.75
N GLU A 64 -7.22 0.89 -17.38
CA GLU A 64 -6.98 0.91 -18.82
C GLU A 64 -5.86 -0.07 -19.25
N CYS A 65 -4.85 -0.28 -18.41
CA CYS A 65 -3.79 -1.27 -18.66
C CYS A 65 -4.18 -2.70 -18.29
N ALA A 66 -5.23 -2.93 -17.49
CA ALA A 66 -5.58 -4.29 -17.04
C ALA A 66 -5.76 -5.29 -18.21
N PRO A 67 -6.43 -4.94 -19.34
CA PRO A 67 -6.56 -5.87 -20.46
C PRO A 67 -5.24 -6.19 -21.18
N LEU A 68 -4.18 -5.37 -20.99
CA LEU A 68 -2.85 -5.68 -21.54
C LEU A 68 -2.22 -6.91 -20.89
N GLN A 69 -2.64 -7.27 -19.66
CA GLN A 69 -2.14 -8.45 -18.96
C GLN A 69 -2.68 -9.76 -19.54
N GLU A 70 -3.87 -9.71 -20.14
CA GLU A 70 -4.62 -10.89 -20.59
C GLU A 70 -4.52 -11.10 -22.10
N CYS A 71 -4.10 -10.09 -22.87
CA CYS A 71 -4.05 -10.15 -24.32
C CYS A 71 -2.76 -10.78 -24.88
N ASP A 72 -2.89 -11.51 -25.98
CA ASP A 72 -1.77 -12.03 -26.75
C ASP A 72 -0.90 -10.90 -27.33
N HIS A 73 0.38 -11.21 -27.61
CA HIS A 73 1.36 -10.23 -28.11
C HIS A 73 0.89 -9.44 -29.36
N GLN A 74 0.11 -10.08 -30.23
CA GLN A 74 -0.39 -9.45 -31.46
C GLN A 74 -1.49 -8.41 -31.19
N ASP A 75 -2.37 -8.68 -30.23
CA ASP A 75 -3.46 -7.77 -29.85
C ASP A 75 -2.99 -6.64 -28.94
N ARG A 76 -1.90 -6.89 -28.20
CA ARG A 76 -1.30 -5.93 -27.28
C ARG A 76 -0.84 -4.64 -27.98
N ALA A 77 -0.19 -4.74 -29.13
CA ALA A 77 0.23 -3.57 -29.91
C ALA A 77 -0.97 -2.72 -30.38
N SER A 78 -2.03 -3.40 -30.83
CA SER A 78 -3.28 -2.76 -31.23
C SER A 78 -3.98 -2.07 -30.05
N LEU A 79 -3.98 -2.71 -28.88
CA LEU A 79 -4.56 -2.16 -27.66
C LEU A 79 -3.79 -0.95 -27.15
N LYS A 80 -2.45 -1.02 -27.10
CA LYS A 80 -1.59 0.14 -26.75
C LYS A 80 -1.86 1.33 -27.68
N LYS A 81 -1.98 1.10 -28.99
CA LYS A 81 -2.32 2.15 -29.96
C LYS A 81 -3.69 2.78 -29.69
N LYS A 82 -4.70 1.96 -29.36
CA LYS A 82 -6.04 2.46 -28.98
C LYS A 82 -5.99 3.31 -27.71
N LEU A 83 -5.23 2.88 -26.70
CA LEU A 83 -5.05 3.63 -25.45
C LEU A 83 -4.35 4.98 -25.69
N LEU A 84 -3.28 5.00 -26.48
CA LEU A 84 -2.59 6.25 -26.84
C LEU A 84 -3.51 7.22 -27.59
N LEU A 85 -4.35 6.71 -28.48
CA LEU A 85 -5.28 7.56 -29.23
C LEU A 85 -6.39 8.12 -28.34
N LYS A 86 -6.95 7.29 -27.44
CA LYS A 86 -7.97 7.69 -26.46
C LYS A 86 -7.48 8.80 -25.56
N TRP A 87 -6.25 8.67 -25.06
CA TRP A 87 -5.65 9.60 -24.09
C TRP A 87 -4.76 10.67 -24.75
N HIS A 88 -4.79 10.81 -26.07
CA HIS A 88 -3.99 11.83 -26.74
C HIS A 88 -4.48 13.24 -26.35
N PRO A 89 -3.60 14.17 -25.91
CA PRO A 89 -3.99 15.51 -25.48
C PRO A 89 -4.75 16.29 -26.56
N ASP A 90 -4.30 16.24 -27.82
CA ASP A 90 -4.95 16.94 -28.95
C ASP A 90 -6.36 16.45 -29.27
N LYS A 91 -6.76 15.27 -28.77
CA LYS A 91 -8.09 14.71 -29.00
C LYS A 91 -9.07 15.05 -27.87
N GLN A 92 -8.65 15.86 -26.90
CA GLN A 92 -9.48 16.20 -25.74
C GLN A 92 -10.30 17.49 -25.99
N PRO A 93 -11.52 17.57 -25.41
CA PRO A 93 -12.44 18.68 -25.68
C PRO A 93 -12.01 20.02 -25.03
N SER A 94 -11.11 20.00 -24.05
CA SER A 94 -10.60 21.23 -23.42
C SER A 94 -9.18 21.05 -22.87
N CYS A 95 -8.52 22.16 -22.54
CA CYS A 95 -7.17 22.18 -21.98
C CYS A 95 -7.07 21.39 -20.66
N THR A 96 -8.09 21.43 -19.79
CA THR A 96 -8.13 20.66 -18.54
C THR A 96 -8.14 19.16 -18.82
N HIS A 97 -8.94 18.72 -19.80
CA HIS A 97 -8.99 17.32 -20.21
C HIS A 97 -7.68 16.90 -20.89
N ALA A 98 -7.09 17.76 -21.72
CA ALA A 98 -5.77 17.53 -22.31
C ALA A 98 -4.68 17.33 -21.24
N SER A 99 -4.68 18.17 -20.21
CA SER A 99 -3.77 18.05 -19.06
C SER A 99 -3.96 16.72 -18.30
N LEU A 100 -5.21 16.30 -18.07
CA LEU A 100 -5.50 15.01 -17.47
C LEU A 100 -5.01 13.86 -18.36
N ALA A 101 -5.27 13.94 -19.65
CA ALA A 101 -4.90 12.92 -20.62
C ALA A 101 -3.38 12.76 -20.72
N THR A 102 -2.61 13.85 -20.67
CA THR A 102 -1.14 13.82 -20.55
C THR A 102 -0.70 13.06 -19.31
N GLN A 103 -1.28 13.35 -18.14
CA GLN A 103 -0.94 12.64 -16.89
C GLN A 103 -1.27 11.15 -16.97
N VAL A 104 -2.43 10.80 -17.55
CA VAL A 104 -2.82 9.39 -17.75
C VAL A 104 -1.86 8.70 -18.71
N MET A 105 -1.47 9.33 -19.81
CA MET A 105 -0.49 8.76 -20.74
C MET A 105 0.86 8.49 -20.09
N GLN A 106 1.35 9.42 -19.26
CA GLN A 106 2.59 9.24 -18.51
C GLN A 106 2.48 8.06 -17.55
N GLU A 107 1.40 7.99 -16.77
CA GLU A 107 1.17 6.88 -15.84
C GLU A 107 0.97 5.53 -16.55
N LEU A 108 0.31 5.50 -17.71
CA LEU A 108 0.19 4.29 -18.53
C LEU A 108 1.57 3.75 -18.91
N GLN A 109 2.47 4.62 -19.37
CA GLN A 109 3.82 4.24 -19.80
C GLN A 109 4.72 3.78 -18.64
N ASN A 110 4.44 4.24 -17.41
CA ASN A 110 5.17 3.85 -16.21
C ASN A 110 4.77 2.46 -15.68
N ARG A 111 3.67 1.86 -16.15
CA ARG A 111 3.23 0.56 -15.61
C ARG A 111 3.94 -0.62 -16.29
N ALA A 112 4.12 -1.70 -15.55
CA ALA A 112 4.80 -2.91 -16.03
C ALA A 112 4.08 -3.54 -17.23
N GLU A 113 2.76 -3.43 -17.28
CA GLU A 113 1.92 -3.89 -18.39
C GLU A 113 2.19 -3.13 -19.69
N TRP A 114 2.92 -2.01 -19.64
CA TRP A 114 3.28 -1.25 -20.83
C TRP A 114 4.62 -1.66 -21.42
N SER A 115 5.56 -2.15 -20.60
CA SER A 115 6.94 -2.40 -21.00
C SER A 115 7.15 -3.74 -21.73
N TRP A 116 6.25 -4.71 -21.58
CA TRP A 116 6.36 -6.02 -22.25
C TRP A 116 5.58 -6.03 -23.57
#